data_AF-A0A0N8JZD1-F1
#
_entry.id   AF-A0A0N8JZD1-F1
#
_cell.length_a   1.000
_cell.length_b   1.000
_cell.length_c   1.000
_cell.angle_alpha   90.00
_cell.angle_beta   90.00
_cell.angle_gamma   90.00
#
_symmetry.space_group_name_H-M   'P 1'
#
loop_
_entity.id
_entity.type
_entity.pdbx_description
1 polymer ?
#
loop_
_entity_poly.entity_id
_entity_poly.type
_entity_poly.pdbx_seq_one_letter_code
_entity_poly.pdbx_strand_id
1 'polypeptide(L)'
;MEVNTLGAKSPFTNLVINLDGVDPDDSFSSIPYEKGFALLYHLEELMGGPEVFMGFIKSYIQLFAYRSVTTEDWKNYLFSYFKDKVDILNKVDWNTWMHTPGMPPVKPQYDTTLADACTALCQRWKKASEEDLANFSPNDLKAFSSHQLIEFLAQLLQEEALPLTHVKKMQEMYNFNNINNSEIRFRWLRVCLRAKWEDAVPLALKMVTEQGRMKFTRPLYRELYNFEKFREKVVSNFMKNRPSMHQVTASLVAKDLKVDQTQSTGF
;
A
#
# COMPACT_ATOMS: atom_id res chain seq x y z
N MET A 1 1.85 5.69 -4.08
CA MET A 1 2.78 5.15 -3.06
C MET A 1 2.52 5.83 -1.74
N GLU A 2 2.73 5.13 -0.61
CA GLU A 2 2.45 5.65 0.75
C GLU A 2 3.21 6.93 1.09
N VAL A 3 4.43 7.08 0.55
CA VAL A 3 5.22 8.32 0.62
C VAL A 3 4.46 9.53 0.05
N ASN A 4 3.70 9.35 -1.03
CA ASN A 4 2.90 10.44 -1.62
C ASN A 4 1.68 10.78 -0.74
N THR A 5 1.12 9.77 -0.06
CA THR A 5 -0.01 9.94 0.87
C THR A 5 0.40 10.72 2.11
N LEU A 6 1.56 10.37 2.70
CA LEU A 6 2.09 11.00 3.90
C LEU A 6 2.84 12.32 3.60
N GLY A 7 3.31 12.47 2.37
CA GLY A 7 4.18 13.57 1.93
C GLY A 7 5.66 13.18 2.00
N ALA A 8 6.42 13.49 0.94
CA ALA A 8 7.83 13.09 0.81
C ALA A 8 8.78 13.66 1.87
N LYS A 9 8.37 14.70 2.59
CA LYS A 9 9.12 15.32 3.69
C LYS A 9 8.60 14.92 5.07
N SER A 10 7.58 14.06 5.15
CA SER A 10 6.98 13.67 6.41
C SER A 10 7.96 12.82 7.22
N PRO A 11 8.14 13.09 8.54
CA PRO A 11 9.01 12.28 9.39
C PRO A 11 8.56 10.82 9.49
N PHE A 12 7.28 10.52 9.24
CA PHE A 12 6.74 9.15 9.20
C PHE A 12 7.16 8.36 7.95
N THR A 13 7.92 8.99 7.04
CA THR A 13 8.55 8.30 5.91
C THR A 13 10.03 7.96 6.16
N ASN A 14 10.55 8.27 7.34
CA ASN A 14 11.83 7.73 7.83
C ASN A 14 11.69 6.23 8.10
N LEU A 15 12.80 5.48 7.98
CA LEU A 15 12.80 4.06 8.35
C LEU A 15 12.87 3.90 9.88
N VAL A 16 13.72 4.70 10.53
CA VAL A 16 13.77 4.85 11.98
C VAL A 16 13.04 6.13 12.35
N ILE A 17 11.82 5.98 12.87
CA ILE A 17 10.94 7.09 13.25
C ILE A 17 11.18 7.52 14.69
N ASN A 18 10.94 8.81 14.97
CA ASN A 18 10.79 9.30 16.34
C ASN A 18 9.29 9.38 16.68
N LEU A 19 8.88 8.75 17.78
CA LEU A 19 7.51 8.71 18.28
C LEU A 19 7.29 9.56 19.54
N ASP A 20 8.24 10.40 19.94
CA ASP A 20 8.09 11.29 21.08
C ASP A 20 6.85 12.19 20.92
N GLY A 21 5.87 12.02 21.81
CA GLY A 21 4.61 12.76 21.76
C GLY A 21 3.67 12.37 20.61
N VAL A 22 3.91 11.25 19.94
CA VAL A 22 3.11 10.74 18.82
C VAL A 22 2.42 9.44 19.22
N ASP A 23 1.12 9.33 18.95
CA ASP A 23 0.40 8.05 19.06
C ASP A 23 0.96 7.06 18.02
N PRO A 24 1.47 5.88 18.42
CA PRO A 24 1.98 4.89 17.48
C PRO A 24 0.99 4.52 16.35
N ASP A 25 -0.32 4.53 16.61
CA ASP A 25 -1.34 4.23 15.61
C ASP A 25 -1.40 5.28 14.49
N ASP A 26 -0.98 6.53 14.76
CA ASP A 26 -0.91 7.60 13.77
C ASP A 26 0.34 7.46 12.87
N SER A 27 1.35 6.70 13.30
CA SER A 27 2.58 6.44 12.53
C SER A 27 2.53 5.17 11.66
N PHE A 28 1.54 4.31 11.91
CA PHE A 28 1.42 3.03 11.20
C PHE A 28 1.23 3.24 9.69
N SER A 29 2.11 2.62 8.90
CA SER A 29 2.08 2.69 7.44
C SER A 29 2.83 1.52 6.82
N SER A 30 2.87 1.45 5.49
CA SER A 30 3.70 0.45 4.78
C SER A 30 5.20 0.83 4.73
N ILE A 31 5.60 2.02 5.21
CA ILE A 31 6.98 2.50 5.12
C ILE A 31 7.98 1.55 5.79
N PRO A 32 7.84 1.16 7.08
CA PRO A 32 8.83 0.28 7.71
C PRO A 32 8.93 -1.09 7.03
N TYR A 33 7.84 -1.57 6.42
CA TYR A 33 7.82 -2.81 5.65
C TYR A 33 8.61 -2.68 4.35
N GLU A 34 8.23 -1.74 3.49
CA GLU A 34 8.77 -1.62 2.13
C GLU A 34 10.17 -1.00 2.11
N LYS A 35 10.41 0.05 2.90
CA LYS A 35 11.73 0.71 3.01
C LYS A 35 12.73 -0.17 3.77
N GLY A 36 12.26 -0.91 4.78
CA GLY A 36 13.07 -1.92 5.49
C GLY A 36 13.46 -3.08 4.58
N PHE A 37 12.49 -3.64 3.83
CA PHE A 37 12.77 -4.64 2.80
C PHE A 37 13.76 -4.14 1.75
N ALA A 38 13.55 -2.94 1.19
CA ALA A 38 14.44 -2.37 0.18
C ALA A 38 15.88 -2.21 0.68
N LEU A 39 16.08 -1.84 1.95
CA LEU A 39 17.41 -1.78 2.56
C LEU A 39 18.05 -3.17 2.64
N LEU A 40 17.31 -4.16 3.14
CA LEU A 40 17.83 -5.52 3.26
C LEU A 40 18.15 -6.13 1.90
N TYR A 41 17.31 -5.89 0.89
CA TYR A 41 17.54 -6.34 -0.48
C TYR A 41 18.77 -5.64 -1.11
N HIS A 42 18.91 -4.33 -0.90
CA HIS A 42 20.10 -3.61 -1.34
C HIS A 42 21.39 -4.15 -0.69
N LEU A 43 21.34 -4.47 0.60
CA LEU A 43 22.47 -5.09 1.30
C LEU A 43 22.74 -6.52 0.82
N GLU A 44 21.70 -7.29 0.51
CA GLU A 44 21.84 -8.62 -0.09
C GLU A 44 22.64 -8.56 -1.40
N GLU A 45 22.27 -7.65 -2.31
CA GLU A 45 23.00 -7.44 -3.58
C GLU A 45 24.48 -7.07 -3.32
N LEU A 46 24.73 -6.15 -2.39
CA LEU A 46 26.09 -5.73 -2.04
C LEU A 46 26.92 -6.83 -1.37
N MET A 47 26.29 -7.69 -0.57
CA MET A 47 26.96 -8.71 0.23
C MET A 47 27.20 -10.01 -0.54
N GLY A 48 26.75 -10.12 -1.79
CA GLY A 48 27.02 -11.27 -2.67
C GLY A 48 25.83 -12.19 -2.88
N GLY A 49 24.62 -11.68 -2.70
CA GLY A 49 23.37 -12.37 -3.06
C GLY A 49 22.69 -13.11 -1.92
N PRO A 50 21.53 -13.73 -2.21
CA PRO A 50 20.60 -14.25 -1.22
C PRO A 50 21.20 -15.33 -0.33
N GLU A 51 22.01 -16.25 -0.87
CA GLU A 51 22.60 -17.32 -0.05
C GLU A 51 23.53 -16.78 1.03
N VAL A 52 24.35 -15.78 0.68
CA VAL A 52 25.28 -15.14 1.62
C VAL A 52 24.50 -14.36 2.68
N PHE A 53 23.51 -13.59 2.26
CA PHE A 53 22.72 -12.75 3.17
C PHE A 53 21.80 -13.56 4.08
N MET A 54 21.28 -14.70 3.61
CA MET A 54 20.53 -15.65 4.43
C MET A 54 21.37 -16.26 5.54
N GLY A 55 22.68 -16.45 5.32
CA GLY A 55 23.64 -16.82 6.36
C GLY A 55 23.68 -15.78 7.50
N PHE A 56 23.74 -14.49 7.14
CA PHE A 56 23.66 -13.38 8.10
C PHE A 56 22.32 -13.37 8.85
N ILE A 57 21.19 -13.47 8.14
CA ILE A 57 19.85 -13.47 8.75
C ILE A 57 19.73 -14.59 9.79
N LYS A 58 20.15 -15.81 9.46
CA LYS A 58 20.13 -16.94 10.38
C LYS A 58 20.97 -16.67 11.64
N SER A 59 22.19 -16.15 11.45
CA SER A 59 23.10 -15.84 12.55
C SER A 59 22.58 -14.70 13.44
N TYR A 60 21.97 -13.67 12.84
CA TYR A 60 21.35 -12.55 13.54
C TYR A 60 20.20 -13.01 14.45
N ILE A 61 19.29 -13.83 13.90
CA ILE A 61 18.16 -14.39 14.66
C ILE A 61 18.68 -15.24 15.84
N GLN A 62 19.73 -16.04 15.62
CA GLN A 62 20.32 -16.85 16.68
C GLN A 62 21.00 -16.01 17.77
N LEU A 63 21.76 -14.98 17.41
CA LEU A 63 22.46 -14.12 18.36
C LEU A 63 21.49 -13.36 19.28
N PHE A 64 20.41 -12.84 18.70
CA PHE A 64 19.44 -11.99 19.41
C PHE A 64 18.17 -12.72 19.83
N ALA A 65 18.17 -14.07 19.75
CA ALA A 65 17.07 -14.87 20.27
C ALA A 65 16.77 -14.50 21.73
N TYR A 66 15.48 -14.33 22.04
CA TYR A 66 15.00 -13.96 23.38
C TYR A 66 15.46 -12.60 23.90
N ARG A 67 15.84 -11.67 23.01
CA ARG A 67 16.24 -10.30 23.34
C ARG A 67 15.42 -9.28 22.55
N SER A 68 15.36 -8.06 23.08
CA SER A 68 14.94 -6.87 22.33
C SER A 68 16.18 -6.11 21.88
N VAL A 69 16.14 -5.59 20.65
CA VAL A 69 17.30 -4.94 20.01
C VAL A 69 16.91 -3.62 19.36
N THR A 70 17.89 -2.75 19.22
CA THR A 70 17.79 -1.49 18.49
C THR A 70 18.33 -1.64 17.07
N THR A 71 18.07 -0.64 16.21
CA THR A 71 18.71 -0.55 14.89
C THR A 71 20.24 -0.49 15.00
N GLU A 72 20.78 0.10 16.07
CA GLU A 72 22.21 0.18 16.31
C GLU A 72 22.82 -1.20 16.64
N ASP A 73 22.14 -2.02 17.45
CA ASP A 73 22.54 -3.40 17.70
C ASP A 73 22.58 -4.24 16.41
N TRP A 74 21.54 -4.10 15.56
CA TRP A 74 21.46 -4.74 14.26
C TRP A 74 22.61 -4.31 13.35
N LYS A 75 22.88 -3.00 13.26
CA LYS A 75 23.94 -2.45 12.41
C LYS A 75 25.32 -2.88 12.89
N ASN A 76 25.60 -2.81 14.19
CA ASN A 76 26.87 -3.27 14.76
C ASN A 76 27.11 -4.75 14.47
N TYR A 77 26.07 -5.59 14.58
CA TYR A 77 26.20 -6.99 14.24
C TYR A 77 26.40 -7.23 12.74
N LEU A 78 25.75 -6.48 11.87
CA LEU A 78 25.98 -6.54 10.42
C LEU A 78 27.45 -6.30 10.08
N PHE A 79 28.06 -5.24 10.66
CA PHE A 79 29.48 -4.94 10.48
C PHE A 79 30.39 -6.04 11.05
N SER A 80 30.04 -6.60 12.20
CA SER A 80 30.80 -7.71 12.79
C SER A 80 30.72 -8.99 11.96
N TYR A 81 29.55 -9.31 11.40
CA TYR A 81 29.34 -10.52 10.60
C TYR A 81 30.08 -10.41 9.26
N PHE A 82 29.97 -9.26 8.59
CA PHE A 82 30.63 -8.95 7.33
C PHE A 82 31.93 -8.17 7.52
N LYS A 83 32.74 -8.55 8.53
CA LYS A 83 34.00 -7.86 8.87
C LYS A 83 34.98 -7.74 7.69
N ASP A 84 34.97 -8.70 6.77
CA ASP A 84 35.84 -8.73 5.58
C ASP A 84 35.26 -7.90 4.41
N LYS A 85 34.08 -7.31 4.58
CA LYS A 85 33.38 -6.46 3.59
C LYS A 85 33.00 -5.08 4.16
N VAL A 86 33.66 -4.65 5.24
CA VAL A 86 33.40 -3.35 5.90
C VAL A 86 33.59 -2.17 4.94
N ASP A 87 34.53 -2.25 4.00
CA ASP A 87 34.72 -1.20 2.98
C ASP A 87 33.51 -1.01 2.06
N ILE A 88 32.71 -2.06 1.84
CA ILE A 88 31.44 -1.97 1.09
C ILE A 88 30.37 -1.35 2.00
N LEU A 89 30.25 -1.82 3.25
CA LEU A 89 29.28 -1.29 4.21
C LEU A 89 29.50 0.19 4.54
N ASN A 90 30.76 0.66 4.57
CA ASN A 90 31.10 2.07 4.78
C ASN A 90 30.65 3.00 3.64
N LYS A 91 30.39 2.45 2.44
CA LYS A 91 29.89 3.22 1.29
C LYS A 91 28.36 3.35 1.28
N VAL A 92 27.66 2.59 2.12
CA VAL A 92 26.20 2.70 2.25
C VAL A 92 25.87 4.00 2.97
N ASP A 93 24.96 4.79 2.39
CA ASP A 93 24.45 6.02 3.01
C ASP A 93 23.45 5.68 4.13
N TRP A 94 23.99 5.26 5.28
CA TRP A 94 23.20 4.84 6.44
C TRP A 94 22.27 5.95 6.95
N ASN A 95 22.71 7.21 6.91
CA ASN A 95 21.88 8.30 7.39
C ASN A 95 20.67 8.51 6.49
N THR A 96 20.84 8.45 5.17
CA THR A 96 19.71 8.58 4.24
C THR A 96 18.76 7.38 4.29
N TRP A 97 19.29 6.17 4.42
CA TRP A 97 18.44 4.98 4.61
C TRP A 97 17.60 5.04 5.89
N MET A 98 18.19 5.46 7.02
CA MET A 98 17.54 5.39 8.33
C MET A 98 16.68 6.62 8.65
N HIS A 99 17.21 7.82 8.40
CA HIS A 99 16.71 9.06 9.01
C HIS A 99 16.28 10.14 8.01
N THR A 100 16.39 9.88 6.70
CA THR A 100 15.92 10.82 5.68
C THR A 100 14.53 10.42 5.15
N PRO A 101 13.58 11.38 5.08
CA PRO A 101 12.23 11.10 4.62
C PRO A 101 12.18 10.88 3.11
N GLY A 102 11.09 10.28 2.65
CA GLY A 102 10.85 10.00 1.24
C GLY A 102 11.31 8.61 0.80
N MET A 103 11.46 8.46 -0.51
CA MET A 103 11.88 7.20 -1.14
C MET A 103 13.31 6.82 -0.71
N PRO A 104 13.64 5.52 -0.70
CA PRO A 104 15.01 5.05 -0.52
C PRO A 104 16.01 5.75 -1.47
N PRO A 105 17.28 5.94 -1.06
CA PRO A 105 18.31 6.57 -1.90
C PRO A 105 18.69 5.70 -3.11
N VAL A 106 18.47 4.39 -3.01
CA VAL A 106 18.76 3.42 -4.06
C VAL A 106 17.48 2.66 -4.36
N LYS A 107 17.13 2.57 -5.64
CA LYS A 107 16.10 1.65 -6.13
C LYS A 107 16.78 0.36 -6.56
N PRO A 108 16.55 -0.78 -5.87
CA PRO A 108 17.12 -2.04 -6.32
C PRO A 108 16.65 -2.45 -7.70
N GLN A 109 17.42 -3.31 -8.35
CA GLN A 109 17.04 -3.89 -9.63
C GLN A 109 16.19 -5.13 -9.38
N TYR A 110 14.94 -5.10 -9.84
CA TYR A 110 14.01 -6.22 -9.66
C TYR A 110 13.83 -6.93 -11.00
N ASP A 111 13.69 -8.26 -10.97
CA ASP A 111 13.15 -9.00 -12.11
C ASP A 111 11.69 -8.57 -12.33
N THR A 112 11.39 -8.10 -13.54
CA THR A 112 10.05 -7.59 -13.89
C THR A 112 9.24 -8.58 -14.74
N THR A 113 9.76 -9.79 -14.97
CA THR A 113 9.19 -10.75 -15.95
C THR A 113 7.68 -10.96 -15.76
N LEU A 114 7.22 -11.09 -14.50
CA LEU A 114 5.79 -11.27 -14.20
C LEU A 114 4.98 -9.96 -14.22
N ALA A 115 5.63 -8.83 -13.94
CA ALA A 115 5.01 -7.50 -13.89
C ALA A 115 4.83 -6.89 -15.29
N ASP A 116 5.68 -7.25 -16.26
CA ASP A 116 5.66 -6.68 -17.61
C ASP A 116 4.30 -6.84 -18.30
N ALA A 117 3.64 -7.99 -18.15
CA ALA A 117 2.29 -8.22 -18.68
C ALA A 117 1.24 -7.30 -18.02
N CYS A 118 1.37 -7.05 -16.72
CA CYS A 118 0.49 -6.15 -15.97
C CYS A 118 0.69 -4.71 -16.45
N THR A 119 1.94 -4.29 -16.63
CA THR A 119 2.30 -2.97 -17.14
C THR A 119 1.84 -2.76 -18.56
N ALA A 120 2.01 -3.74 -19.44
CA ALA A 120 1.51 -3.67 -20.81
C ALA A 120 -0.02 -3.45 -20.85
N LEU A 121 -0.78 -4.21 -20.06
CA LEU A 121 -2.24 -4.06 -20.00
C LEU A 121 -2.67 -2.72 -19.36
N CYS A 122 -2.00 -2.29 -18.28
CA CYS A 122 -2.22 -0.99 -17.67
C CYS A 122 -2.04 0.15 -18.69
N GLN A 123 -0.93 0.14 -19.43
CA GLN A 123 -0.66 1.15 -20.45
C GLN A 123 -1.63 1.09 -21.62
N ARG A 124 -2.11 -0.10 -22.03
CA ARG A 124 -3.20 -0.22 -23.02
C ARG A 124 -4.47 0.49 -22.55
N TRP A 125 -4.92 0.24 -21.32
CA TRP A 125 -6.11 0.90 -20.77
C TRP A 125 -5.94 2.41 -20.59
N LYS A 126 -4.75 2.86 -20.18
CA LYS A 126 -4.44 4.28 -20.01
C LYS A 126 -4.45 5.06 -21.32
N LYS A 127 -3.97 4.45 -22.41
CA LYS A 127 -3.79 5.11 -23.71
C LYS A 127 -4.98 4.95 -24.67
N ALA A 128 -5.91 4.06 -24.34
CA ALA A 128 -7.07 3.79 -25.18
C ALA A 128 -7.92 5.05 -25.38
N SER A 129 -8.37 5.26 -26.61
CA SER A 129 -9.52 6.14 -26.90
C SER A 129 -10.83 5.37 -26.74
N GLU A 130 -11.97 6.05 -26.95
CA GLU A 130 -13.27 5.36 -26.90
C GLU A 130 -13.42 4.33 -28.03
N GLU A 131 -12.82 4.55 -29.19
CA GLU A 131 -12.82 3.60 -30.30
C GLU A 131 -11.99 2.33 -29.98
N ASP A 132 -10.90 2.49 -29.23
CA ASP A 132 -10.04 1.37 -28.82
C ASP A 132 -10.71 0.43 -27.81
N LEU A 133 -11.78 0.88 -27.15
CA LEU A 133 -12.49 0.09 -26.14
C LEU A 133 -13.05 -1.23 -26.67
N ALA A 134 -13.32 -1.31 -27.97
CA ALA A 134 -13.77 -2.54 -28.64
C ALA A 134 -12.68 -3.62 -28.72
N ASN A 135 -11.40 -3.25 -28.55
CA ASN A 135 -10.25 -4.16 -28.66
C ASN A 135 -9.95 -4.91 -27.35
N PHE A 136 -10.61 -4.57 -26.25
CA PHE A 136 -10.49 -5.31 -24.98
C PHE A 136 -11.46 -6.49 -24.95
N SER A 137 -11.02 -7.59 -24.35
CA SER A 137 -11.83 -8.80 -24.24
C SER A 137 -11.46 -9.60 -23.00
N PRO A 138 -12.33 -10.50 -22.49
CA PRO A 138 -12.01 -11.36 -21.34
C PRO A 138 -10.68 -12.13 -21.48
N ASN A 139 -10.20 -12.37 -22.70
CA ASN A 139 -8.95 -13.06 -22.97
C ASN A 139 -7.71 -12.29 -22.50
N ASP A 140 -7.78 -10.97 -22.35
CA ASP A 140 -6.66 -10.15 -21.83
C ASP A 140 -6.17 -10.64 -20.45
N LEU A 141 -7.08 -11.20 -19.65
CA LEU A 141 -6.80 -11.66 -18.28
C LEU A 141 -6.63 -13.18 -18.17
N LYS A 142 -6.75 -13.94 -19.27
CA LYS A 142 -6.80 -15.41 -19.23
C LYS A 142 -5.53 -16.04 -18.62
N ALA A 143 -4.38 -15.42 -18.85
CA ALA A 143 -3.08 -15.87 -18.33
C ALA A 143 -2.70 -15.22 -16.98
N PHE A 144 -3.52 -14.29 -16.47
CA PHE A 144 -3.17 -13.55 -15.26
C PHE A 144 -3.45 -14.39 -14.01
N SER A 145 -2.45 -14.52 -13.16
CA SER A 145 -2.66 -14.95 -11.78
C SER A 145 -3.40 -13.88 -10.98
N SER A 146 -3.93 -14.25 -9.81
CA SER A 146 -4.51 -13.28 -8.87
C SER A 146 -3.53 -12.17 -8.46
N HIS A 147 -2.24 -12.49 -8.31
CA HIS A 147 -1.20 -11.51 -8.01
C HIS A 147 -1.01 -10.50 -9.15
N GLN A 148 -1.05 -10.96 -10.40
CA GLN A 148 -0.97 -10.07 -11.58
C GLN A 148 -2.22 -9.20 -11.72
N LEU A 149 -3.41 -9.69 -11.39
CA LEU A 149 -4.62 -8.86 -11.32
C LEU A 149 -4.51 -7.78 -10.25
N ILE A 150 -4.00 -8.14 -9.07
CA ILE A 150 -3.72 -7.19 -7.98
C ILE A 150 -2.74 -6.12 -8.44
N GLU A 151 -1.66 -6.52 -9.12
CA GLU A 151 -0.63 -5.61 -9.63
C GLU A 151 -1.16 -4.71 -10.75
N PHE A 152 -1.88 -5.26 -11.74
CA PHE A 152 -2.52 -4.49 -12.80
C PHE A 152 -3.44 -3.38 -12.24
N LEU A 153 -4.33 -3.72 -11.30
CA LEU A 153 -5.20 -2.73 -10.67
C LEU A 153 -4.42 -1.76 -9.77
N ALA A 154 -3.31 -2.21 -9.14
CA ALA A 154 -2.43 -1.33 -8.37
C ALA A 154 -1.75 -0.29 -9.25
N GLN A 155 -1.29 -0.67 -10.45
CA GLN A 155 -0.69 0.23 -11.42
C GLN A 155 -1.73 1.24 -11.95
N LEU A 156 -2.95 0.81 -12.27
CA LEU A 156 -4.04 1.73 -12.63
C LEU A 156 -4.32 2.77 -11.54
N LEU A 157 -4.22 2.38 -10.27
CA LEU A 157 -4.39 3.30 -9.14
C LEU A 157 -3.23 4.30 -8.96
N GLN A 158 -2.11 4.12 -9.66
CA GLN A 158 -1.00 5.09 -9.67
C GLN A 158 -1.16 6.12 -10.79
N GLU A 159 -1.96 5.82 -11.81
CA GLU A 159 -2.25 6.71 -12.93
C GLU A 159 -3.34 7.73 -12.59
N GLU A 160 -3.54 8.70 -13.47
CA GLU A 160 -4.72 9.57 -13.44
C GLU A 160 -6.01 8.74 -13.52
N ALA A 161 -7.11 9.29 -12.99
CA ALA A 161 -8.38 8.57 -12.98
C ALA A 161 -8.82 8.30 -14.43
N LEU A 162 -9.06 7.03 -14.77
CA LEU A 162 -9.58 6.65 -16.07
C LEU A 162 -10.96 7.29 -16.30
N PRO A 163 -11.33 7.57 -17.57
CA PRO A 163 -12.68 8.00 -17.90
C PRO A 163 -13.74 6.99 -17.44
N LEU A 164 -14.93 7.47 -17.09
CA LEU A 164 -16.04 6.62 -16.65
C LEU A 164 -16.41 5.56 -17.72
N THR A 165 -16.31 5.90 -19.00
CA THR A 165 -16.56 4.98 -20.13
C THR A 165 -15.60 3.79 -20.10
N HIS A 166 -14.33 4.02 -19.77
CA HIS A 166 -13.32 2.98 -19.69
C HIS A 166 -13.57 2.04 -18.52
N VAL A 167 -13.88 2.57 -17.34
CA VAL A 167 -14.18 1.74 -16.15
C VAL A 167 -15.44 0.90 -16.37
N LYS A 168 -16.48 1.46 -17.00
CA LYS A 168 -17.68 0.69 -17.36
C LYS A 168 -17.35 -0.43 -18.35
N LYS A 169 -16.53 -0.15 -19.38
CA LYS A 169 -16.09 -1.20 -20.32
C LYS A 169 -15.25 -2.27 -19.62
N MET A 170 -14.39 -1.87 -18.68
CA MET A 170 -13.58 -2.80 -17.90
C MET A 170 -14.45 -3.74 -17.06
N GLN A 171 -15.54 -3.25 -16.45
CA GLN A 171 -16.53 -4.11 -15.80
C GLN A 171 -17.17 -5.08 -16.81
N GLU A 172 -17.57 -4.58 -17.98
CA GLU A 172 -18.23 -5.39 -19.02
C GLU A 172 -17.32 -6.54 -19.48
N MET A 173 -16.03 -6.27 -19.71
CA MET A 173 -15.07 -7.26 -20.23
C MET A 173 -14.52 -8.20 -19.16
N TYR A 174 -14.31 -7.73 -17.93
CA TYR A 174 -13.58 -8.49 -16.91
C TYR A 174 -14.42 -8.90 -15.70
N ASN A 175 -15.63 -8.36 -15.56
CA ASN A 175 -16.57 -8.67 -14.49
C ASN A 175 -15.96 -8.59 -13.07
N PHE A 176 -15.15 -7.57 -12.81
CA PHE A 176 -14.45 -7.40 -11.54
C PHE A 176 -15.37 -7.27 -10.31
N ASN A 177 -16.61 -6.79 -10.48
CA ASN A 177 -17.61 -6.76 -9.41
C ASN A 177 -17.92 -8.15 -8.81
N ASN A 178 -17.74 -9.23 -9.59
CA ASN A 178 -18.01 -10.60 -9.16
C ASN A 178 -16.80 -11.28 -8.48
N ILE A 179 -15.66 -10.59 -8.36
CA ILE A 179 -14.48 -11.15 -7.70
C ILE A 179 -14.56 -10.97 -6.18
N ASN A 180 -14.47 -12.07 -5.45
CA ASN A 180 -14.51 -12.11 -3.99
C ASN A 180 -13.13 -11.94 -3.32
N ASN A 181 -12.04 -12.03 -4.09
CA ASN A 181 -10.70 -11.75 -3.56
C ASN A 181 -10.64 -10.30 -3.07
N SER A 182 -10.41 -10.11 -1.78
CA SER A 182 -10.49 -8.79 -1.14
C SER A 182 -9.44 -7.80 -1.65
N GLU A 183 -8.24 -8.25 -2.01
CA GLU A 183 -7.18 -7.38 -2.54
C GLU A 183 -7.51 -6.86 -3.95
N ILE A 184 -8.15 -7.70 -4.78
CA ILE A 184 -8.64 -7.32 -6.12
C ILE A 184 -9.85 -6.41 -5.99
N ARG A 185 -10.88 -6.84 -5.24
CA ARG A 185 -12.12 -6.09 -5.00
C ARG A 185 -11.83 -4.70 -4.44
N PHE A 186 -10.94 -4.60 -3.46
CA PHE A 186 -10.51 -3.32 -2.88
C PHE A 186 -9.96 -2.37 -3.93
N ARG A 187 -9.00 -2.81 -4.75
CA ARG A 187 -8.37 -1.95 -5.76
C ARG A 187 -9.36 -1.57 -6.85
N TRP A 188 -10.14 -2.54 -7.30
CA TRP A 188 -11.18 -2.31 -8.29
C TRP A 188 -12.19 -1.25 -7.84
N LEU A 189 -12.74 -1.36 -6.63
CA LEU A 189 -13.68 -0.36 -6.11
C LEU A 189 -13.04 1.02 -5.99
N ARG A 190 -11.75 1.11 -5.64
CA ARG A 190 -11.03 2.39 -5.68
C ARG A 190 -10.89 2.95 -7.09
N VAL A 191 -10.61 2.13 -8.09
CA VAL A 191 -10.59 2.55 -9.51
C VAL A 191 -11.95 3.13 -9.89
N CYS A 192 -13.04 2.43 -9.54
CA CYS A 192 -14.41 2.89 -9.81
C CYS A 192 -14.76 4.22 -9.15
N LEU A 193 -14.41 4.38 -7.86
CA LEU A 193 -14.69 5.61 -7.10
C LEU A 193 -13.88 6.80 -7.62
N ARG A 194 -12.62 6.59 -8.01
CA ARG A 194 -11.79 7.64 -8.62
C ARG A 194 -12.35 8.10 -9.97
N ALA A 195 -12.91 7.17 -10.75
CA ALA A 195 -13.62 7.46 -12.01
C ALA A 195 -15.06 7.97 -11.82
N LYS A 196 -15.48 8.24 -10.57
CA LYS A 196 -16.82 8.75 -10.21
C LYS A 196 -17.97 7.85 -10.67
N TRP A 197 -17.76 6.52 -10.69
CA TRP A 197 -18.82 5.59 -11.05
C TRP A 197 -19.77 5.34 -9.87
N GLU A 198 -20.99 5.87 -9.99
CA GLU A 198 -21.99 5.85 -8.91
C GLU A 198 -22.44 4.44 -8.49
N ASP A 199 -22.54 3.50 -9.43
CA ASP A 199 -22.99 2.13 -9.14
C ASP A 199 -22.01 1.36 -8.25
N ALA A 200 -20.76 1.82 -8.16
CA ALA A 200 -19.75 1.24 -7.27
C ALA A 200 -19.90 1.71 -5.82
N VAL A 201 -20.60 2.82 -5.56
CA VAL A 201 -20.79 3.38 -4.20
C VAL A 201 -21.45 2.38 -3.25
N PRO A 202 -22.59 1.72 -3.57
CA PRO A 202 -23.16 0.71 -2.68
C PRO A 202 -22.22 -0.49 -2.46
N LEU A 203 -21.43 -0.88 -3.47
CA LEU A 203 -20.46 -1.99 -3.34
C LEU A 203 -19.31 -1.64 -2.39
N ALA A 204 -18.81 -0.41 -2.47
CA ALA A 204 -17.79 0.12 -1.58
C ALA A 204 -18.31 0.32 -0.16
N LEU A 205 -19.51 0.89 0.02
CA LEU A 205 -20.16 1.01 1.33
C LEU A 205 -20.36 -0.37 1.98
N LYS A 206 -20.80 -1.36 1.21
CA LYS A 206 -20.91 -2.75 1.72
C LYS A 206 -19.54 -3.26 2.19
N MET A 207 -18.49 -3.12 1.38
CA MET A 207 -17.15 -3.60 1.72
C MET A 207 -16.58 -2.96 2.99
N VAL A 208 -16.79 -1.66 3.21
CA VAL A 208 -16.29 -0.98 4.43
C VAL A 208 -17.08 -1.33 5.69
N THR A 209 -18.28 -1.92 5.55
CA THR A 209 -19.13 -2.32 6.68
C THR A 209 -19.13 -3.83 6.97
N GLU A 210 -18.85 -4.68 5.98
CA GLU A 210 -18.86 -6.14 6.15
C GLU A 210 -17.53 -6.70 6.70
N GLN A 211 -16.47 -5.89 6.72
CA GLN A 211 -15.18 -6.22 7.31
C GLN A 211 -14.52 -4.97 7.93
N GLY A 212 -13.54 -5.18 8.82
CA GLY A 212 -12.90 -4.10 9.58
C GLY A 212 -11.41 -3.88 9.33
N ARG A 213 -10.80 -4.52 8.33
CA ARG A 213 -9.35 -4.44 8.09
C ARG A 213 -9.00 -3.02 7.60
N MET A 214 -8.24 -2.27 8.41
CA MET A 214 -7.92 -0.87 8.12
C MET A 214 -7.25 -0.63 6.76
N LYS A 215 -6.46 -1.61 6.26
CA LYS A 215 -5.89 -1.59 4.90
C LYS A 215 -6.94 -1.35 3.82
N PHE A 216 -8.16 -1.85 4.00
CA PHE A 216 -9.26 -1.69 3.05
C PHE A 216 -10.21 -0.57 3.47
N THR A 217 -10.64 -0.59 4.73
CA THR A 217 -11.68 0.29 5.26
C THR A 217 -11.28 1.76 5.19
N ARG A 218 -10.07 2.13 5.66
CA ARG A 218 -9.66 3.54 5.70
C ARG A 218 -9.52 4.15 4.30
N PRO A 219 -8.78 3.54 3.34
CA PRO A 219 -8.69 4.13 2.00
C PRO A 219 -10.04 4.17 1.28
N LEU A 220 -10.91 3.16 1.43
CA LEU A 220 -12.23 3.20 0.79
C LEU A 220 -13.12 4.30 1.38
N TYR A 221 -13.13 4.52 2.70
CA TYR A 221 -13.84 5.65 3.29
C TYR A 221 -13.33 6.99 2.77
N ARG A 222 -12.01 7.16 2.60
CA ARG A 222 -11.42 8.37 2.01
C ARG A 222 -11.89 8.60 0.56
N GLU A 223 -11.84 7.57 -0.28
CA GLU A 223 -12.29 7.67 -1.68
C GLU A 223 -13.80 7.99 -1.76
N LEU A 224 -14.61 7.33 -0.92
CA LEU A 224 -16.04 7.57 -0.79
C LEU A 224 -16.33 9.02 -0.35
N TYR A 225 -15.62 9.53 0.64
CA TYR A 225 -15.78 10.90 1.16
C TYR A 225 -15.34 11.98 0.15
N ASN A 226 -14.33 11.66 -0.66
CA ASN A 226 -13.86 12.49 -1.77
C ASN A 226 -14.83 12.46 -2.97
N PHE A 227 -15.84 11.59 -2.96
CA PHE A 227 -16.96 11.65 -3.89
C PHE A 227 -18.05 12.57 -3.31
N GLU A 228 -17.92 13.86 -3.59
CA GLU A 228 -18.76 14.95 -3.04
C GLU A 228 -20.26 14.63 -3.01
N LYS A 229 -20.82 14.12 -4.10
CA LYS A 229 -22.23 13.73 -4.23
C LYS A 229 -22.71 12.78 -3.12
N PHE A 230 -21.84 11.92 -2.59
CA PHE A 230 -22.18 10.89 -1.61
C PHE A 230 -21.63 11.17 -0.21
N ARG A 231 -20.97 12.32 0.02
CA ARG A 231 -20.27 12.62 1.27
C ARG A 231 -21.17 12.48 2.50
N GLU A 232 -22.37 13.06 2.46
CA GLU A 232 -23.33 12.97 3.57
C GLU A 232 -23.74 11.52 3.85
N LYS A 233 -24.06 10.75 2.79
CA LYS A 233 -24.41 9.33 2.89
C LYS A 233 -23.28 8.50 3.52
N VAL A 234 -22.03 8.82 3.19
CA VAL A 234 -20.84 8.14 3.73
C VAL A 234 -20.67 8.45 5.21
N VAL A 235 -20.82 9.72 5.62
CA VAL A 235 -20.77 10.12 7.03
C VAL A 235 -21.90 9.47 7.83
N SER A 236 -23.14 9.48 7.32
CA SER A 236 -24.27 8.82 7.98
C SER A 236 -24.05 7.30 8.10
N ASN A 237 -23.51 6.65 7.06
CA ASN A 237 -23.17 5.24 7.11
C ASN A 237 -22.10 4.95 8.16
N PHE A 238 -21.03 5.76 8.23
CA PHE A 238 -20.00 5.64 9.25
C PHE A 238 -20.61 5.80 10.66
N MET A 239 -21.35 6.87 10.92
CA MET A 239 -21.94 7.14 12.25
C MET A 239 -22.88 6.02 12.70
N LYS A 240 -23.67 5.44 11.79
CA LYS A 240 -24.53 4.29 12.07
C LYS A 240 -23.74 3.04 12.52
N ASN A 241 -22.58 2.79 11.91
CA ASN A 241 -21.78 1.59 12.18
C ASN A 241 -20.68 1.82 13.22
N ARG A 242 -20.35 3.07 13.55
CA ARG A 242 -19.29 3.44 14.48
C ARG A 242 -19.35 2.69 15.82
N PRO A 243 -20.52 2.50 16.47
CA PRO A 243 -20.58 1.79 17.75
C PRO A 243 -20.17 0.30 17.70
N SER A 244 -20.24 -0.34 16.52
CA SER A 244 -19.87 -1.75 16.33
C SER A 244 -18.47 -1.93 15.71
N MET A 245 -17.77 -0.85 15.40
CA MET A 245 -16.41 -0.90 14.87
C MET A 245 -15.38 -1.11 15.99
N HIS A 246 -14.24 -1.71 15.64
CA HIS A 246 -13.07 -1.70 16.51
C HIS A 246 -12.67 -0.26 16.84
N GLN A 247 -12.38 0.05 18.12
CA GLN A 247 -12.18 1.42 18.62
C GLN A 247 -11.11 2.19 17.83
N VAL A 248 -9.96 1.57 17.58
CA VAL A 248 -8.88 2.17 16.76
C VAL A 248 -9.35 2.50 15.34
N THR A 249 -10.07 1.57 14.70
CA THR A 249 -10.61 1.79 13.35
C THR A 249 -11.63 2.93 13.33
N ALA A 250 -12.52 2.99 14.32
CA ALA A 250 -13.51 4.05 14.46
C ALA A 250 -12.82 5.42 14.63
N SER A 251 -11.83 5.52 15.52
CA SER A 251 -11.09 6.76 15.77
C SER A 251 -10.34 7.26 14.54
N LEU A 252 -9.64 6.37 13.82
CA LEU A 252 -8.89 6.73 12.63
C LEU A 252 -9.79 7.07 11.44
N VAL A 253 -10.91 6.35 11.25
CA VAL A 253 -11.89 6.70 10.21
C VAL A 253 -12.58 8.02 10.52
N ALA A 254 -12.89 8.32 11.80
CA ALA A 254 -13.45 9.62 12.19
C ALA A 254 -12.49 10.77 11.83
N LYS A 255 -11.18 10.61 12.09
CA LYS A 255 -10.14 11.56 11.65
C LYS A 255 -10.15 11.70 10.12
N ASP A 256 -10.15 10.59 9.37
CA ASP A 256 -10.14 10.58 7.90
C ASP A 256 -11.39 11.28 7.31
N LEU A 257 -12.56 11.15 7.95
CA LEU A 257 -13.84 11.74 7.52
C LEU A 257 -14.08 13.15 8.08
N LYS A 258 -13.17 13.68 8.91
CA LYS A 258 -13.30 14.99 9.58
C LYS A 258 -14.57 15.09 10.42
N VAL A 259 -14.91 14.02 11.15
CA VAL A 259 -16.07 13.95 12.04
C VAL A 259 -15.57 13.95 13.48
N ASP A 260 -16.20 14.74 14.35
CA ASP A 260 -15.78 14.87 15.74
C ASP A 260 -15.79 13.52 16.49
N GLN A 261 -14.70 13.26 17.21
CA GLN A 261 -14.57 12.06 18.02
C GLN A 261 -15.54 12.04 19.21
N THR A 262 -16.05 13.20 19.62
CA THR A 262 -16.91 13.37 20.82
C THR A 262 -18.39 13.04 20.59
N GLN A 263 -18.86 12.83 19.35
CA GLN A 263 -20.27 12.52 19.08
C GLN A 263 -20.68 11.06 19.37
N SER A 264 -19.99 10.36 20.27
CA SER A 264 -20.39 9.01 20.68
C SER A 264 -20.04 8.75 22.15
N THR A 265 -20.96 9.13 23.04
CA THR A 265 -21.56 8.28 24.10
C THR A 265 -22.60 9.10 24.85
N GLY A 266 -23.84 9.14 24.33
CA GLY A 266 -25.01 9.23 25.18
C GLY A 266 -25.50 7.80 25.39
N PHE A 267 -25.17 7.22 26.55
CA PHE A 267 -25.95 6.10 27.08
C PHE A 267 -27.21 6.67 27.73
#